data_AF-A0A434AER5-F1
#
_entry.id   AF-A0A434AER5-F1
#
_cell.length_a   1.000
_cell.length_b   1.000
_cell.length_c   1.000
_cell.angle_alpha   90.00
_cell.angle_beta   90.00
_cell.angle_gamma   90.00
#
_symmetry.space_group_name_H-M   'P 1'
#
loop_
_entity.id
_entity.type
_entity.pdbx_description
1 polymer ?
#
loop_
_entity_poly.entity_id
_entity_poly.type
_entity_poly.pdbx_seq_one_letter_code
_entity_poly.pdbx_strand_id
1 'polypeptide(L)'
;MKTLKLVTAILLAAGISACAQNKKPVPTAIQNAFLVKFPDAKKVKWDKENKMEWEAEFKMDGKEYSANFLADGTWKETEYEIKKAAIPATIKQTLDTEFAGYEIEEAEFSKTADGQVYEFEIEKGKTNMEVAIDKSGKVVKREEQQEEEKDND
;
A
#
# COMPACT_ATOMS: atom_id res chain seq x y z
N MET A 1 0.19 11.47 -10.05
CA MET A 1 1.32 11.65 -9.12
C MET A 1 1.49 10.32 -8.44
N LYS A 2 2.63 9.68 -8.70
CA LYS A 2 2.91 8.27 -8.47
C LYS A 2 2.92 7.96 -6.97
N THR A 3 2.20 6.94 -6.54
CA THR A 3 2.35 6.33 -5.21
C THR A 3 2.92 4.95 -5.41
N LEU A 4 4.25 4.92 -5.51
CA LEU A 4 5.05 3.70 -5.45
C LEU A 4 5.03 3.29 -3.96
N LYS A 5 4.28 2.26 -3.58
CA LYS A 5 4.43 1.69 -2.25
C LYS A 5 5.74 0.92 -2.25
N LEU A 6 6.76 1.56 -1.70
CA LEU A 6 8.11 1.01 -1.62
C LEU A 6 8.08 -0.08 -0.54
N VAL A 7 7.86 -1.33 -0.93
CA VAL A 7 8.06 -2.48 -0.04
C VAL A 7 9.53 -2.52 0.35
N THR A 8 9.83 -1.96 1.51
CA THR A 8 11.20 -1.84 2.00
C THR A 8 11.63 -3.19 2.58
N ALA A 9 12.26 -4.02 1.74
CA ALA A 9 13.02 -5.17 2.19
C ALA A 9 14.21 -4.70 3.06
N ILE A 10 14.08 -4.81 4.38
CA ILE A 10 15.15 -4.52 5.34
C ILE A 10 16.20 -5.63 5.27
N LEU A 11 17.35 -5.32 4.67
CA LEU A 11 18.61 -6.04 4.92
C LEU A 11 19.33 -5.39 6.11
N LEU A 12 19.56 -6.20 7.15
CA LEU A 12 20.31 -5.80 8.35
C LEU A 12 21.76 -5.42 8.00
N ALA A 13 22.16 -4.21 8.36
CA ALA A 13 23.53 -3.90 8.73
C ALA A 13 23.54 -2.95 9.93
N ALA A 14 24.31 -3.34 10.96
CA ALA A 14 24.33 -2.72 12.28
C ALA A 14 24.99 -1.34 12.29
N GLY A 15 24.37 -0.40 12.99
CA GLY A 15 24.97 0.89 13.37
C GLY A 15 24.13 1.56 14.45
N ILE A 16 24.60 1.53 15.69
CA ILE A 16 23.95 2.19 16.82
C ILE A 16 24.17 3.70 16.67
N SER A 17 23.18 4.42 16.17
CA SER A 17 23.06 5.87 16.33
C SER A 17 21.70 6.18 16.91
N ALA A 18 21.68 6.41 18.22
CA ALA A 18 20.53 6.94 18.94
C ALA A 18 20.34 8.42 18.57
N CYS A 19 19.78 8.67 17.38
CA CYS A 19 19.12 9.94 17.11
C CYS A 19 17.70 9.81 17.64
N ALA A 20 17.42 10.44 18.77
CA ALA A 20 16.05 10.69 19.21
C ALA A 20 15.34 11.47 18.09
N GLN A 21 14.59 10.74 17.25
CA GLN A 21 13.82 11.33 16.18
C GLN A 21 12.73 12.18 16.82
N ASN A 22 12.77 13.49 16.57
CA ASN A 22 11.67 14.41 16.88
C ASN A 22 10.47 14.05 15.99
N LYS A 23 9.83 12.89 16.21
CA LYS A 23 8.59 12.52 15.55
C LYS A 23 7.54 13.54 15.98
N LYS A 24 7.08 14.38 15.03
CA LYS A 24 5.94 15.27 15.28
C LYS A 24 4.78 14.40 15.77
N PRO A 25 4.04 14.83 16.81
CA PRO A 25 2.89 14.05 17.25
C PRO A 25 1.85 14.01 16.11
N VAL A 26 1.21 12.85 15.96
CA VAL A 26 0.10 12.66 15.02
C VAL A 26 -1.03 13.64 15.37
N PRO A 27 -1.56 14.42 14.41
CA PRO A 27 -2.67 15.34 14.69
C PRO A 27 -3.87 14.68 15.36
N THR A 28 -4.47 15.33 16.35
CA THR A 28 -5.64 14.80 17.08
C THR A 28 -6.83 14.50 16.16
N ALA A 29 -7.02 15.29 15.11
CA ALA A 29 -8.08 15.07 14.12
C ALA A 29 -7.94 13.70 13.43
N ILE A 30 -6.70 13.31 13.08
CA ILE A 30 -6.40 12.00 12.51
C ILE A 30 -6.68 10.88 13.51
N GLN A 31 -6.20 11.02 14.76
CA GLN A 31 -6.41 10.01 15.79
C GLN A 31 -7.91 9.75 16.03
N ASN A 32 -8.72 10.81 16.10
CA ASN A 32 -10.16 10.70 16.27
C ASN A 32 -10.83 10.04 15.05
N ALA A 33 -10.48 10.47 13.83
CA ALA A 33 -11.04 9.89 12.61
C ALA A 33 -10.69 8.40 12.48
N PHE A 34 -9.46 8.02 12.82
CA PHE A 34 -9.01 6.63 12.84
C PHE A 34 -9.81 5.79 13.82
N LEU A 35 -9.97 6.23 15.08
CA LEU A 35 -10.72 5.47 16.09
C LEU A 35 -12.19 5.28 15.73
N VAL A 36 -12.81 6.27 15.08
CA VAL A 36 -14.20 6.15 14.58
C VAL A 36 -14.29 5.14 13.44
N LYS A 37 -13.29 5.12 12.55
CA LYS A 37 -13.32 4.28 11.35
C LYS A 37 -12.88 2.84 11.62
N PHE A 38 -11.94 2.63 12.53
CA PHE A 38 -11.34 1.33 12.89
C PHE A 38 -11.38 1.10 14.40
N PRO A 39 -12.58 0.96 15.00
CA PRO A 39 -12.73 0.80 16.45
C PRO A 39 -12.04 -0.46 17.00
N ASP A 40 -11.87 -1.48 16.17
CA ASP A 40 -11.26 -2.77 16.54
C ASP A 40 -9.77 -2.87 16.21
N ALA A 41 -9.16 -1.78 15.71
CA ALA A 41 -7.74 -1.75 15.36
C ALA A 41 -6.84 -1.94 16.59
N LYS A 42 -5.78 -2.72 16.40
CA LYS A 42 -4.78 -3.04 17.43
C LYS A 42 -3.38 -2.77 16.88
N LYS A 43 -2.42 -2.58 17.78
CA LYS A 43 -0.99 -2.39 17.44
C LYS A 43 -0.76 -1.25 16.41
N VAL A 44 -1.50 -0.16 16.55
CA VAL A 44 -1.44 0.98 15.62
C VAL A 44 -0.06 1.64 15.71
N LYS A 45 0.59 1.80 14.56
CA LYS A 45 1.80 2.60 14.38
C LYS A 45 1.50 3.69 13.38
N TRP A 46 2.11 4.85 13.58
CA TRP A 46 1.92 6.00 12.72
C TRP A 46 3.24 6.43 12.12
N ASP A 47 3.21 6.71 10.83
CA ASP A 47 4.28 7.43 10.13
C ASP A 47 3.71 8.46 9.15
N LYS A 48 4.59 9.29 8.61
CA LYS A 48 4.24 10.17 7.51
C LYS A 48 4.50 9.45 6.20
N GLU A 49 3.41 9.20 5.47
CA GLU A 49 3.50 8.74 4.08
C GLU A 49 4.21 9.78 3.21
N ASN A 50 3.79 11.05 3.36
CA ASN A 50 4.39 12.15 2.62
C ASN A 50 4.20 13.48 3.38
N LYS A 51 4.38 14.61 2.67
CA LYS A 51 4.22 15.94 3.28
C LYS A 51 2.79 16.23 3.75
N MET A 52 1.79 15.62 3.09
CA MET A 52 0.37 15.90 3.28
C MET A 52 -0.37 14.80 4.06
N GLU A 53 0.11 13.56 3.97
CA GLU A 53 -0.58 12.39 4.49
C GLU A 53 0.18 11.70 5.62
N TRP A 54 -0.61 11.15 6.55
CA TRP A 54 -0.20 10.25 7.62
C TRP A 54 -0.73 8.86 7.32
N GLU A 55 0.07 7.86 7.61
CA GLU A 55 -0.30 6.46 7.49
C GLU A 55 -0.41 5.83 8.89
N ALA A 56 -1.48 5.07 9.10
CA ALA A 56 -1.59 4.14 10.20
C ALA A 56 -1.40 2.71 9.70
N GLU A 57 -0.37 2.03 10.18
CA GLU A 57 -0.27 0.57 10.10
C GLU A 57 -0.92 -0.04 11.34
N PHE A 58 -1.79 -1.03 11.18
CA PHE A 58 -2.50 -1.65 12.30
C PHE A 58 -2.92 -3.09 12.02
N LYS A 59 -3.35 -3.80 13.07
CA LYS A 59 -3.95 -5.12 12.95
C LYS A 59 -5.45 -5.06 13.20
N MET A 60 -6.21 -5.68 12.31
CA MET A 60 -7.67 -5.85 12.41
C MET A 60 -8.03 -7.20 11.78
N ASP A 61 -8.97 -7.95 12.36
CA ASP A 61 -9.40 -9.26 11.85
C ASP A 61 -8.27 -10.26 11.55
N GLY A 62 -7.18 -10.19 12.31
CA GLY A 62 -6.01 -11.06 12.17
C GLY A 62 -5.09 -10.72 10.99
N LYS A 63 -5.34 -9.62 10.26
CA LYS A 63 -4.51 -9.14 9.15
C LYS A 63 -3.84 -7.82 9.50
N GLU A 64 -2.80 -7.49 8.76
CA GLU A 64 -2.19 -6.16 8.76
C GLU A 64 -2.89 -5.29 7.72
N TYR A 65 -3.14 -4.04 8.10
CA TYR A 65 -3.81 -3.02 7.31
C TYR A 65 -2.98 -1.74 7.36
N SER A 66 -3.03 -0.97 6.28
CA SER A 66 -2.61 0.43 6.26
C SER A 66 -3.85 1.33 6.10
N ALA A 67 -3.79 2.57 6.58
CA ALA A 67 -4.78 3.57 6.24
C ALA A 67 -4.19 4.98 6.23
N ASN A 68 -4.40 5.70 5.13
CA ASN A 68 -3.87 7.05 4.93
C ASN A 68 -4.92 8.11 5.28
N PHE A 69 -4.47 9.17 5.93
CA PHE A 69 -5.27 10.30 6.36
C PHE A 69 -4.56 11.64 6.11
N LEU A 70 -5.32 12.67 5.72
CA LEU A 70 -4.84 14.05 5.73
C LEU A 70 -4.80 14.61 7.16
N ALA A 71 -4.04 15.68 7.36
CA ALA A 71 -3.84 16.31 8.67
C ALA A 71 -5.14 16.77 9.38
N ASP A 72 -6.22 17.00 8.63
CA ASP A 72 -7.55 17.36 9.13
C ASP A 72 -8.42 16.16 9.52
N GLY A 73 -7.91 14.93 9.39
CA GLY A 73 -8.63 13.69 9.67
C GLY A 73 -9.39 13.12 8.47
N THR A 74 -9.29 13.73 7.28
CA THR A 74 -9.89 13.17 6.06
C THR A 74 -9.22 11.84 5.71
N TRP A 75 -10.01 10.77 5.71
CA TRP A 75 -9.57 9.45 5.26
C TRP A 75 -9.36 9.43 3.73
N LYS A 76 -8.24 8.85 3.30
CA LYS A 76 -7.84 8.74 1.90
C LYS A 76 -7.98 7.31 1.38
N GLU A 77 -7.39 6.38 2.11
CA GLU A 77 -7.25 5.00 1.67
C GLU A 77 -7.19 4.04 2.85
N THR A 78 -7.60 2.81 2.61
CA THR A 78 -7.29 1.67 3.47
C THR A 78 -7.02 0.49 2.60
N GLU A 79 -5.93 -0.20 2.87
CA GLU A 79 -5.58 -1.41 2.15
C GLU A 79 -5.13 -2.53 3.07
N TYR A 80 -5.04 -3.70 2.49
CA TYR A 80 -4.39 -4.85 3.08
C TYR A 80 -3.92 -5.79 1.97
N GLU A 81 -2.79 -6.45 2.23
CA GLU A 81 -2.27 -7.50 1.36
C GLU A 81 -3.26 -8.67 1.27
N ILE A 82 -3.47 -9.16 0.05
CA ILE A 82 -4.21 -10.38 -0.23
C ILE A 82 -3.28 -11.45 -0.78
N LYS A 83 -3.50 -12.69 -0.33
CA LYS A 83 -2.82 -13.84 -0.94
C LYS A 83 -3.27 -13.98 -2.39
N LYS A 84 -2.35 -14.42 -3.27
CA LYS A 84 -2.67 -14.76 -4.68
C LYS A 84 -3.89 -15.67 -4.83
N ALA A 85 -4.05 -16.64 -3.92
CA ALA A 85 -5.20 -17.56 -3.90
C ALA A 85 -6.55 -16.91 -3.55
N ALA A 86 -6.53 -15.69 -2.99
CA ALA A 86 -7.72 -14.91 -2.65
C ALA A 86 -8.09 -13.88 -3.74
N ILE A 87 -7.33 -13.79 -4.83
CA ILE A 87 -7.65 -12.92 -5.97
C ILE A 87 -8.96 -13.41 -6.61
N PRO A 88 -9.97 -12.55 -6.82
CA PRO A 88 -11.23 -12.98 -7.43
C PRO A 88 -11.04 -13.48 -8.86
N ALA A 89 -11.83 -14.48 -9.26
CA ALA A 89 -11.71 -15.13 -10.57
C ALA A 89 -11.79 -14.14 -11.74
N THR A 90 -12.68 -13.14 -11.67
CA THR A 90 -12.80 -12.09 -12.70
C THR A 90 -11.53 -11.26 -12.85
N ILE A 91 -10.87 -10.92 -11.74
CA ILE A 91 -9.62 -10.15 -11.75
C ILE A 91 -8.47 -11.01 -12.24
N LYS A 92 -8.41 -12.27 -11.78
CA LYS A 92 -7.44 -13.24 -12.27
C LYS A 92 -7.54 -13.43 -13.78
N GLN A 93 -8.77 -13.49 -14.32
CA GLN A 93 -8.97 -13.57 -15.77
C GLN A 93 -8.36 -12.36 -16.49
N THR A 94 -8.60 -11.14 -16.02
CA THR A 94 -7.99 -9.93 -16.58
C THR A 94 -6.46 -10.00 -16.56
N LEU A 95 -5.87 -10.42 -15.43
CA LEU A 95 -4.42 -10.61 -15.29
C LEU A 95 -3.88 -11.62 -16.31
N ASP A 96 -4.52 -12.79 -16.40
CA ASP A 96 -4.11 -13.85 -17.32
C ASP A 96 -4.23 -13.43 -18.80
N THR A 97 -5.19 -12.56 -19.16
CA THR A 97 -5.44 -12.15 -20.55
C THR A 97 -4.67 -10.91 -20.99
N GLU A 98 -4.63 -9.86 -20.16
CA GLU A 98 -4.05 -8.56 -20.54
C GLU A 98 -2.58 -8.44 -20.16
N PHE A 99 -2.15 -9.19 -19.13
CA PHE A 99 -0.79 -9.15 -18.58
C PHE A 99 -0.10 -10.50 -18.68
N ALA A 100 -0.34 -11.22 -19.79
CA ALA A 100 0.19 -12.56 -19.99
C ALA A 100 1.73 -12.63 -19.89
N GLY A 101 2.19 -13.55 -19.05
CA GLY A 101 3.61 -13.79 -18.79
C GLY A 101 4.26 -12.77 -17.86
N TYR A 102 3.48 -11.91 -17.20
CA TYR A 102 3.92 -11.23 -15.99
C TYR A 102 3.66 -12.12 -14.76
N GLU A 103 4.57 -12.11 -13.80
CA GLU A 103 4.41 -12.71 -12.48
C GLU A 103 3.82 -11.65 -11.53
N ILE A 104 2.99 -12.09 -10.58
CA ILE A 104 2.42 -11.19 -9.57
C ILE A 104 3.41 -11.18 -8.40
N GLU A 105 3.99 -10.04 -8.05
CA GLU A 105 4.86 -9.94 -6.87
C GLU A 105 4.04 -9.63 -5.63
N GLU A 106 3.14 -8.66 -5.75
CA GLU A 106 2.26 -8.21 -4.67
C GLU A 106 0.81 -8.14 -5.15
N ALA A 107 -0.11 -8.37 -4.22
CA ALA A 107 -1.54 -8.20 -4.48
C ALA A 107 -2.19 -7.59 -3.23
N GLU A 108 -2.89 -6.48 -3.43
CA GLU A 108 -3.57 -5.77 -2.35
C GLU A 108 -5.03 -5.53 -2.69
N PHE A 109 -5.83 -5.37 -1.65
CA PHE A 109 -7.17 -4.80 -1.77
C PHE A 109 -7.14 -3.38 -1.24
N SER A 110 -7.40 -2.39 -2.09
CA SER A 110 -7.50 -0.99 -1.69
C SER A 110 -8.96 -0.50 -1.72
N LYS A 111 -9.30 0.32 -0.72
CA LYS A 111 -10.57 1.04 -0.62
C LYS A 111 -10.28 2.53 -0.47
N THR A 112 -10.91 3.33 -1.31
CA THR A 112 -10.89 4.80 -1.26
C THR A 112 -12.32 5.35 -1.22
N ALA A 113 -12.46 6.68 -1.22
CA ALA A 113 -13.77 7.32 -1.37
C ALA A 113 -14.42 7.05 -2.75
N ASP A 114 -13.59 6.83 -3.79
CA ASP A 114 -14.04 6.66 -5.17
C ASP A 114 -14.43 5.21 -5.48
N GLY A 115 -14.00 4.24 -4.66
CA GLY A 115 -14.38 2.85 -4.84
C GLY A 115 -13.43 1.87 -4.18
N GLN A 116 -13.40 0.65 -4.73
CA GLN A 116 -12.49 -0.41 -4.30
C GLN A 116 -11.86 -1.02 -5.54
N VAL A 117 -10.57 -1.30 -5.43
CA VAL A 117 -9.76 -1.89 -6.49
C VAL A 117 -8.89 -3.00 -5.90
N TYR A 118 -8.40 -3.86 -6.77
CA TYR A 118 -7.30 -4.77 -6.48
C TYR A 118 -6.06 -4.21 -7.14
N GLU A 119 -5.03 -3.99 -6.35
CA GLU A 119 -3.76 -3.43 -6.81
C GLU A 119 -2.73 -4.55 -6.88
N PHE A 120 -1.88 -4.51 -7.90
CA PHE A 120 -0.90 -5.52 -8.19
C PHE A 120 0.41 -4.87 -8.57
N GLU A 121 1.50 -5.33 -7.96
CA GLU A 121 2.82 -5.21 -8.56
C GLU A 121 3.06 -6.47 -9.38
N ILE A 122 3.36 -6.30 -10.66
CA ILE A 122 3.60 -7.40 -11.59
C ILE A 122 4.95 -7.22 -12.30
N GLU A 123 5.69 -8.30 -12.48
CA GLU A 123 7.02 -8.27 -13.09
C GLU A 123 7.14 -9.17 -14.33
N LYS A 124 7.95 -8.74 -15.29
CA LYS A 124 8.33 -9.55 -16.45
C LYS A 124 9.75 -9.22 -16.89
N GLY A 125 10.70 -10.05 -16.47
CA GLY A 125 12.11 -9.81 -16.74
C GLY A 125 12.64 -8.62 -15.93
N LYS A 126 12.88 -7.48 -16.59
CA LYS A 126 13.34 -6.23 -15.93
C LYS A 126 12.25 -5.16 -15.87
N THR A 127 11.01 -5.52 -16.22
CA THR A 127 9.89 -4.58 -16.26
C THR A 127 9.00 -4.88 -15.09
N ASN A 128 8.87 -3.91 -14.18
CA ASN A 128 7.89 -3.93 -13.10
C ASN A 128 6.76 -2.97 -13.46
N MET A 129 5.53 -3.35 -13.15
CA MET A 129 4.34 -2.55 -13.43
C MET A 129 3.40 -2.60 -12.25
N GLU A 130 2.86 -1.44 -11.91
CA GLU A 130 1.74 -1.33 -10.98
C GLU A 130 0.42 -1.30 -11.76
N VAL A 131 -0.52 -2.16 -11.38
CA VAL A 131 -1.83 -2.29 -12.05
C VAL A 131 -2.93 -2.25 -10.99
N ALA A 132 -3.95 -1.42 -11.23
CA ALA A 132 -5.17 -1.45 -10.43
C ALA A 132 -6.35 -1.92 -11.29
N ILE A 133 -7.10 -2.90 -10.79
CA ILE A 133 -8.25 -3.51 -11.45
C ILE A 133 -9.48 -3.36 -10.56
N ASP A 134 -10.54 -2.78 -11.09
CA ASP A 134 -11.79 -2.65 -10.35
C ASP A 134 -12.52 -4.00 -10.21
N LYS A 135 -13.56 -4.04 -9.37
CA LYS A 135 -14.32 -5.28 -9.10
C LYS A 135 -14.95 -5.94 -10.32
N SER A 136 -15.13 -5.21 -11.43
CA SER A 136 -15.70 -5.74 -12.67
C SER A 136 -14.65 -6.41 -13.56
N GLY A 137 -13.36 -6.34 -13.19
CA GLY A 137 -12.26 -6.83 -14.01
C GLY A 137 -11.69 -5.77 -14.95
N LYS A 138 -12.12 -4.51 -14.85
CA LYS A 138 -11.61 -3.45 -15.71
C LYS A 138 -10.33 -2.87 -15.12
N VAL A 139 -9.28 -2.79 -15.94
CA VAL A 139 -8.04 -2.08 -15.61
C VAL A 139 -8.32 -0.58 -15.52
N VAL A 140 -8.05 0.01 -14.35
CA VAL A 140 -8.25 1.44 -14.08
C VAL A 140 -6.94 2.21 -13.91
N LYS A 141 -5.83 1.53 -13.66
CA LYS A 141 -4.46 2.08 -13.65
C LYS A 141 -3.47 1.07 -14.22
N ARG A 142 -2.47 1.57 -14.95
CA ARG A 142 -1.28 0.83 -15.41
C ARG A 142 -0.09 1.78 -15.45
N GLU A 143 0.94 1.52 -14.65
CA GLU A 143 2.14 2.36 -14.58
C GLU A 143 3.39 1.47 -14.54
N GLU A 144 4.28 1.60 -15.53
CA GLU A 144 5.59 0.94 -15.49
C GLU A 144 6.48 1.64 -14.46
N GLN A 145 7.07 0.85 -13.57
CA GLN A 145 8.06 1.32 -12.62
C GLN A 145 9.45 1.25 -13.28
N GLN A 146 10.22 2.32 -13.17
CA GLN A 146 11.64 2.29 -13.55
C GLN A 146 12.40 1.76 -12.34
N GLU A 147 13.14 0.67 -12.51
CA GLU A 147 14.16 0.29 -11.53
C GLU A 147 15.18 1.43 -11.46
N GLU A 148 15.24 2.15 -10.35
CA GLU A 148 16.41 2.95 -10.04
C GLU A 148 17.55 1.94 -9.82
N GLU A 149 18.51 1.89 -10.75
CA GLU A 149 19.75 1.14 -10.55
C GLU A 149 20.32 1.61 -9.20
N LYS A 150 20.32 0.72 -8.20
CA LYS A 150 21.07 0.96 -6.97
C LYS A 150 22.53 0.98 -7.38
N ASP A 151 23.06 2.19 -7.62
CA ASP A 151 24.49 2.42 -7.79
C ASP A 151 25.18 1.78 -6.58
N ASN A 152 25.89 0.68 -6.86
CA ASN A 152 26.77 0.05 -5.89
C ASN A 152 28.03 0.93 -5.80
N ASP A 153 28.00 1.94 -4.93
CA ASP A 153 29.21 2.61 -4.43
C ASP A 153 29.85 1.80 -3.29
#